data_AF-F7B8B2-F1
#
_entry.id   AF-F7B8B2-F1
#
_cell.length_a   1.000
_cell.length_b   1.000
_cell.length_c   1.000
_cell.angle_alpha   90.00
_cell.angle_beta   90.00
_cell.angle_gamma   90.00
#
_symmetry.space_group_name_H-M   'P 1'
#
loop_
_entity.id
_entity.type
_entity.pdbx_description
1 polymer ?
#
loop_
_entity_poly.entity_id
_entity_poly.type
_entity_poly.pdbx_seq_one_letter_code
_entity_poly.pdbx_strand_id
1 'polypeptide(L)'
;MQILQLPLGKIKGLNIKDVRMTYSTTQALLPHLDVMDKLDLDEEKLSVRNCIILHEAVERLTNPQGLTVNGINGDRWSKDWKVYKDQPDVDVMQILQLPLGKIKGLNIKDMRMTDPTTQALLPHLDLMDKLDLESRSTDMNLNLSWKIFPRK
;
A
#
# COMPACT_ATOMS: atom_id res chain seq x y z
N MET A 1 -7.69 -27.99 -2.26
CA MET A 1 -6.73 -26.90 -1.99
C MET A 1 -6.29 -27.03 -0.56
N GLN A 2 -5.00 -27.30 -0.32
CA GLN A 2 -4.45 -27.40 1.02
C GLN A 2 -4.06 -25.98 1.46
N ILE A 3 -4.79 -25.43 2.44
CA ILE A 3 -4.43 -24.15 3.05
C ILE A 3 -3.20 -24.42 3.91
N LEU A 4 -2.14 -23.64 3.68
CA LEU A 4 -0.92 -23.71 4.46
C LEU A 4 -1.26 -23.29 5.90
N GLN A 5 -1.45 -24.27 6.80
CA GLN A 5 -1.68 -24.01 8.21
C GLN A 5 -0.33 -23.84 8.89
N LEU A 6 0.07 -22.58 9.12
CA LEU A 6 1.25 -22.28 9.92
C LEU A 6 0.84 -22.28 11.41
N PRO A 7 1.64 -22.87 12.32
CA PRO A 7 1.34 -22.84 13.74
C PRO A 7 1.44 -21.41 14.30
N LEU A 8 0.39 -20.96 15.01
CA LEU A 8 0.37 -19.66 15.67
C LEU A 8 1.55 -19.50 16.65
N GLY A 9 2.20 -18.34 16.65
CA GLY A 9 3.23 -17.96 17.62
C GLY A 9 4.66 -18.47 17.35
N LYS A 10 4.88 -19.32 16.33
CA LYS A 10 6.24 -19.81 16.01
C LYS A 10 7.00 -18.95 15.01
N ILE A 11 6.31 -18.16 14.20
CA ILE A 11 6.92 -17.38 13.13
C ILE A 11 7.11 -15.95 13.63
N LYS A 12 8.36 -15.62 13.95
CA LYS A 12 8.74 -14.25 14.32
C LYS A 12 9.19 -13.39 13.15
N GLY A 13 9.67 -14.02 12.09
CA GLY A 13 10.08 -13.36 10.85
C GLY A 13 9.67 -14.17 9.64
N LEU A 14 9.19 -13.50 8.60
CA LEU A 14 8.91 -14.11 7.30
C LEU A 14 9.49 -13.24 6.19
N ASN A 15 10.27 -13.83 5.29
CA ASN A 15 10.75 -13.19 4.07
C ASN A 15 10.21 -13.94 2.85
N ILE A 16 9.40 -13.24 2.06
CA ILE A 16 8.71 -13.74 0.87
C ILE A 16 8.87 -12.78 -0.32
N LYS A 17 9.94 -11.97 -0.35
CA LYS A 17 10.23 -11.05 -1.47
C LYS A 17 10.31 -11.75 -2.83
N ASP A 18 10.79 -12.99 -2.85
CA ASP A 18 10.93 -13.76 -4.09
C ASP A 18 9.71 -14.65 -4.39
N VAL A 19 8.64 -14.54 -3.61
CA VAL A 19 7.43 -15.37 -3.74
C VAL A 19 6.26 -14.52 -4.21
N ARG A 20 5.61 -14.96 -5.30
CA ARG A 20 4.35 -14.37 -5.74
C ARG A 20 3.25 -14.72 -4.73
N MET A 21 2.78 -13.75 -3.96
CA MET A 21 1.67 -13.97 -3.03
C MET A 21 0.33 -14.09 -3.78
N THR A 22 -0.34 -15.21 -3.61
CA THR A 22 -1.73 -15.38 -4.05
C THR A 22 -2.68 -14.91 -2.95
N TYR A 23 -3.96 -14.74 -3.29
CA TYR A 23 -5.00 -14.46 -2.29
C TYR A 23 -5.00 -15.47 -1.15
N SER A 24 -4.84 -16.76 -1.44
CA SER A 24 -4.79 -17.80 -0.40
C SER A 24 -3.55 -17.68 0.49
N THR A 25 -2.39 -17.30 -0.06
CA THR A 25 -1.19 -17.00 0.73
C THR A 25 -1.43 -15.81 1.65
N THR A 26 -2.05 -14.75 1.14
CA THR A 26 -2.42 -13.57 1.96
C THR A 26 -3.34 -13.98 3.11
N GLN A 27 -4.41 -14.74 2.83
CA GLN A 27 -5.34 -15.20 3.87
C GLN A 27 -4.68 -16.10 4.91
N ALA A 28 -3.77 -16.98 4.49
CA ALA A 28 -3.02 -17.84 5.41
C ALA A 28 -2.06 -17.04 6.31
N LEU A 29 -1.60 -15.86 5.86
CA LEU A 29 -0.69 -15.01 6.63
C LEU A 29 -1.40 -14.20 7.72
N LEU A 30 -2.64 -13.77 7.49
CA LEU A 30 -3.34 -12.81 8.39
C LEU A 30 -3.35 -13.23 9.88
N PRO A 31 -3.63 -14.49 10.25
CA PRO A 31 -3.67 -14.90 11.65
C PRO A 31 -2.32 -14.82 12.38
N HIS A 32 -1.21 -14.64 11.64
CA HIS A 32 0.14 -14.61 12.19
C HIS A 32 0.69 -13.21 12.38
N LEU A 33 0.07 -12.18 11.77
CA LEU A 33 0.59 -10.82 11.78
C LEU A 33 0.75 -10.25 13.21
N ASP A 34 -0.17 -10.56 14.12
CA ASP A 34 -0.19 -10.02 15.50
C ASP A 34 0.91 -10.61 16.41
N VAL A 35 1.53 -11.71 15.98
CA VAL A 35 2.61 -12.40 16.74
C VAL A 35 3.97 -12.32 16.05
N MET A 36 4.00 -11.80 14.82
CA MET A 36 5.20 -11.62 14.01
C MET A 36 5.90 -10.31 14.35
N ASP A 37 7.24 -10.35 14.36
CA ASP A 37 8.07 -9.17 14.57
C ASP A 37 8.48 -8.56 13.22
N LYS A 38 8.63 -9.39 12.17
CA LYS A 38 9.10 -8.95 10.85
C LYS A 38 8.42 -9.64 9.67
N LEU A 39 8.05 -8.86 8.65
CA LEU A 39 7.53 -9.33 7.36
C LEU A 39 8.25 -8.60 6.22
N ASP A 40 9.03 -9.33 5.42
CA ASP A 40 9.65 -8.83 4.20
C ASP A 40 8.89 -9.38 2.99
N LEU A 41 8.35 -8.50 2.15
CA LEU A 41 7.56 -8.86 0.97
C LEU A 41 7.87 -7.95 -0.21
N ASP A 42 7.64 -8.43 -1.41
CA ASP A 42 7.79 -7.62 -2.63
C ASP A 42 6.43 -6.99 -2.98
N GLU A 43 6.26 -5.71 -2.63
CA GLU A 43 5.03 -4.95 -2.84
C GLU A 43 4.70 -4.80 -4.33
N GLU A 44 5.70 -4.83 -5.22
CA GLU A 44 5.51 -4.71 -6.68
C GLU A 44 4.83 -5.95 -7.24
N LYS A 45 5.11 -7.13 -6.65
CA LYS A 45 4.51 -8.40 -7.04
C LYS A 45 3.16 -8.67 -6.38
N LEU A 46 2.71 -7.82 -5.45
CA LEU A 46 1.38 -7.91 -4.86
C LEU A 46 0.32 -7.37 -5.81
N SER A 47 -0.76 -8.12 -6.00
CA SER A 47 -2.00 -7.53 -6.52
C SER A 47 -2.50 -6.46 -5.55
N VAL A 48 -3.09 -5.37 -6.04
CA VAL A 48 -3.60 -4.31 -5.16
C VAL A 48 -4.62 -4.81 -4.15
N ARG A 49 -5.46 -5.78 -4.50
CA ARG A 49 -6.39 -6.38 -3.53
C ARG A 49 -5.67 -7.00 -2.33
N ASN A 50 -4.61 -7.77 -2.56
CA ASN A 50 -3.81 -8.35 -1.48
C ASN A 50 -3.07 -7.27 -0.69
N CYS A 51 -2.59 -6.22 -1.36
CA CYS A 51 -1.98 -5.06 -0.71
C CYS A 51 -2.98 -4.39 0.25
N ILE A 52 -4.20 -4.09 -0.22
CA ILE A 52 -5.26 -3.50 0.60
C ILE A 52 -5.58 -4.36 1.82
N ILE A 53 -5.76 -5.67 1.62
CA ILE A 53 -6.03 -6.61 2.72
C ILE A 53 -4.91 -6.58 3.77
N LEU A 54 -3.65 -6.55 3.34
CA LEU A 54 -2.51 -6.50 4.26
C LEU A 54 -2.43 -5.17 4.99
N HIS A 55 -2.58 -4.04 4.30
CA HIS A 55 -2.61 -2.71 4.94
C HIS A 55 -3.70 -2.62 6.00
N GLU A 56 -4.92 -3.05 5.68
CA GLU A 56 -6.02 -3.05 6.66
C GLU A 56 -5.79 -4.03 7.82
N ALA A 57 -5.20 -5.19 7.55
CA ALA A 57 -4.90 -6.15 8.59
C ALA A 57 -3.83 -5.61 9.55
N VAL A 58 -2.79 -4.96 9.01
CA VAL A 58 -1.74 -4.32 9.81
C VAL A 58 -2.31 -3.14 10.61
N GLU A 59 -3.18 -2.33 10.02
CA GLU A 59 -3.88 -1.23 10.71
C GLU A 59 -4.71 -1.72 11.91
N ARG A 60 -5.30 -2.93 11.82
CA ARG A 60 -6.16 -3.53 12.85
C ARG A 60 -5.42 -4.35 13.89
N LEU A 61 -4.08 -4.45 13.83
CA LEU A 61 -3.32 -5.21 14.81
C LEU A 61 -3.48 -4.63 16.21
N THR A 62 -3.36 -5.49 17.22
CA THR A 62 -3.39 -5.05 18.63
C THR A 62 -2.17 -4.18 18.95
N ASN A 63 -1.03 -4.50 18.32
CA ASN A 63 0.21 -3.74 18.40
C ASN A 63 0.87 -3.62 17.02
N PRO A 64 0.43 -2.69 16.16
CA PRO A 64 0.98 -2.54 14.82
C PRO A 64 2.46 -2.11 14.83
N GLN A 65 2.92 -1.49 15.91
CA GLN A 65 4.32 -1.08 16.06
C GLN A 65 5.25 -2.27 16.36
N GLY A 66 4.71 -3.39 16.84
CA GLY A 66 5.46 -4.63 17.08
C GLY A 66 5.87 -5.36 15.80
N LEU A 67 5.19 -5.08 14.68
CA LEU A 67 5.50 -5.63 13.37
C LEU A 67 6.31 -4.63 12.53
N THR A 68 7.40 -5.10 11.93
CA THR A 68 8.14 -4.36 10.91
C THR A 68 7.88 -4.97 9.53
N VAL A 69 7.29 -4.21 8.61
CA VAL A 69 7.06 -4.61 7.22
C VAL A 69 8.06 -3.93 6.29
N ASN A 70 8.89 -4.69 5.58
CA ASN A 70 9.93 -4.16 4.70
C ASN A 70 10.88 -3.13 5.37
N GLY A 71 11.15 -3.31 6.66
CA GLY A 71 11.95 -2.38 7.46
C GLY A 71 11.20 -1.14 7.95
N ILE A 72 9.89 -1.03 7.69
CA ILE A 72 9.02 0.08 8.11
C ILE A 72 8.12 -0.40 9.24
N ASN A 73 7.94 0.42 10.28
CA ASN A 73 7.02 0.14 11.37
C ASN A 73 5.59 -0.07 10.84
N GLY A 74 4.86 -1.08 11.33
CA GLY A 74 3.53 -1.44 10.82
C GLY A 74 2.49 -0.32 10.91
N ASP A 75 2.51 0.51 11.96
CA ASP A 75 1.59 1.65 12.07
C ASP A 75 1.82 2.67 10.95
N ARG A 76 3.08 2.86 10.56
CA ARG A 76 3.44 3.73 9.44
C ARG A 76 3.18 3.05 8.09
N TRP A 77 3.62 1.80 7.95
CA TRP A 77 3.49 1.04 6.71
C TRP A 77 2.02 0.91 6.29
N SER A 78 1.10 0.66 7.22
CA SER A 78 -0.34 0.56 6.91
C SER A 78 -0.95 1.83 6.31
N LYS A 79 -0.32 3.00 6.49
CA LYS A 79 -0.79 4.31 6.02
C LYS A 79 0.02 4.88 4.85
N ASP A 80 1.20 4.31 4.58
CA ASP A 80 2.13 4.70 3.51
C ASP A 80 2.00 3.75 2.31
N TRP A 81 1.27 4.18 1.29
CA TRP A 81 0.93 3.36 0.12
C TRP A 81 1.92 3.57 -1.02
N LYS A 82 2.17 2.51 -1.79
CA LYS A 82 2.96 2.57 -3.02
C LYS A 82 2.19 1.94 -4.17
N VAL A 83 2.24 2.62 -5.31
CA VAL A 83 1.68 2.19 -6.59
C VAL A 83 2.82 2.06 -7.58
N TYR A 84 2.81 0.96 -8.34
CA TYR A 84 3.85 0.65 -9.32
C TYR A 84 3.27 0.59 -10.74
N LYS A 85 4.06 1.01 -11.74
CA LYS A 85 3.69 1.01 -13.17
C LYS A 85 3.10 -0.30 -13.70
N ASP A 86 3.62 -1.42 -13.23
CA ASP A 86 3.19 -2.74 -13.72
C ASP A 86 1.81 -3.14 -13.17
N GLN A 87 1.23 -2.31 -12.28
CA GLN A 87 -0.14 -2.44 -11.81
C GLN A 87 -1.08 -1.62 -12.73
N PRO A 88 -2.19 -2.20 -13.23
CA PRO A 88 -3.12 -1.52 -14.12
C PRO A 88 -3.75 -0.27 -13.48
N ASP A 89 -4.14 0.76 -14.24
CA ASP A 89 -4.76 2.00 -13.70
C ASP A 89 -5.96 1.77 -12.75
N VAL A 90 -6.67 0.65 -12.93
CA VAL A 90 -7.78 0.17 -12.08
C VAL A 90 -7.34 -0.05 -10.63
N ASP A 91 -6.06 -0.32 -10.40
CA ASP A 91 -5.47 -0.60 -9.10
C ASP A 91 -5.30 0.68 -8.26
N VAL A 92 -4.96 1.82 -8.88
CA VAL A 92 -4.91 3.11 -8.17
C VAL A 92 -6.29 3.58 -7.76
N MET A 93 -7.27 3.43 -8.63
CA MET A 93 -8.64 3.81 -8.31
C MET A 93 -9.20 3.03 -7.12
N GLN A 94 -8.82 1.76 -6.95
CA GLN A 94 -9.21 0.96 -5.77
C GLN A 94 -8.59 1.49 -4.48
N ILE A 95 -7.32 1.92 -4.51
CA ILE A 95 -6.69 2.54 -3.34
C ILE A 95 -7.36 3.88 -3.02
N LEU A 96 -7.60 4.72 -4.03
CA LEU A 96 -8.25 6.03 -3.84
C LEU A 96 -9.74 5.94 -3.47
N GLN A 97 -10.35 4.76 -3.53
CA GLN A 97 -11.70 4.50 -3.00
C GLN A 97 -11.70 4.22 -1.49
N LEU A 98 -10.53 4.07 -0.86
CA LEU A 98 -10.45 3.92 0.59
C LEU A 98 -11.00 5.17 1.30
N PRO A 99 -11.55 5.03 2.53
CA PRO A 99 -12.03 6.16 3.29
C PRO A 99 -10.97 7.25 3.45
N LEU A 100 -11.42 8.50 3.37
CA LEU A 100 -10.57 9.67 3.55
C LEU A 100 -9.81 9.61 4.89
N GLY A 101 -8.53 9.97 4.86
CA GLY A 101 -7.64 9.92 6.02
C GLY A 101 -6.95 8.58 6.29
N LYS A 102 -7.36 7.49 5.61
CA LYS A 102 -6.62 6.21 5.65
C LYS A 102 -5.26 6.27 4.95
N ILE A 103 -5.17 7.06 3.89
CA ILE A 103 -3.95 7.25 3.11
C ILE A 103 -3.24 8.47 3.66
N LYS A 104 -2.07 8.28 4.29
CA LYS A 104 -1.23 9.37 4.80
C LYS A 104 -0.02 9.64 3.92
N GLY A 105 0.54 8.58 3.34
CA GLY A 105 1.54 8.66 2.30
C GLY A 105 1.05 7.96 1.05
N LEU A 106 1.28 8.55 -0.12
CA LEU A 106 1.10 7.88 -1.41
C LEU A 106 2.33 8.12 -2.28
N ASN A 107 2.98 7.05 -2.73
CA ASN A 107 4.04 7.09 -3.71
C ASN A 107 3.58 6.43 -5.01
N ILE A 108 3.48 7.22 -6.07
CA ILE A 108 3.12 6.74 -7.40
C ILE A 108 4.39 6.69 -8.23
N LYS A 109 4.82 5.47 -8.58
CA LYS A 109 6.03 5.23 -9.38
C LYS A 109 5.69 4.83 -10.79
N ASP A 110 6.22 5.59 -11.74
CA ASP A 110 6.24 5.28 -13.17
C ASP A 110 4.86 5.11 -13.81
N MET A 111 3.82 5.66 -13.17
CA MET A 111 2.44 5.60 -13.62
C MET A 111 2.06 6.89 -14.36
N ARG A 112 1.33 6.74 -15.47
CA ARG A 112 0.70 7.88 -16.14
C ARG A 112 -0.55 8.31 -15.37
N MET A 113 -0.52 9.51 -14.80
CA MET A 113 -1.72 10.10 -14.21
C MET A 113 -2.75 10.42 -15.31
N THR A 114 -3.96 9.91 -15.15
CA THR A 114 -5.11 10.23 -16.01
C THR A 114 -6.02 11.26 -15.32
N ASP A 115 -6.92 11.89 -16.07
CA ASP A 115 -7.92 12.80 -15.49
C ASP A 115 -8.73 12.11 -14.37
N PRO A 116 -9.27 10.88 -14.56
CA PRO A 116 -9.92 10.13 -13.47
C PRO A 116 -9.03 9.92 -12.25
N THR A 117 -7.77 9.53 -12.42
CA THR A 117 -6.83 9.34 -11.30
C THR A 117 -6.60 10.64 -10.54
N THR A 118 -6.46 11.74 -11.27
CA THR A 118 -6.27 13.08 -10.69
C THR A 118 -7.51 13.49 -9.90
N GLN A 119 -8.71 13.33 -10.47
CA GLN A 119 -9.97 13.67 -9.79
C GLN A 119 -10.20 12.81 -8.55
N ALA A 120 -9.87 11.52 -8.60
CA ALA A 120 -9.98 10.63 -7.45
C ALA A 120 -8.97 10.96 -6.33
N LEU A 121 -7.82 11.54 -6.68
CA LEU A 121 -6.79 11.91 -5.70
C LEU A 121 -7.14 13.20 -4.94
N LEU A 122 -7.78 14.18 -5.60
CA LEU A 122 -8.12 15.48 -5.03
C LEU A 122 -8.70 15.45 -3.60
N PRO A 123 -9.73 14.64 -3.28
CA PRO A 123 -10.31 14.65 -1.95
C PRO A 123 -9.38 14.10 -0.85
N HIS A 124 -8.28 13.44 -1.20
CA HIS A 124 -7.29 12.94 -0.25
C HIS A 124 -6.17 13.93 0.03
N LEU A 125 -5.92 14.90 -0.86
CA LEU A 125 -4.75 15.79 -0.79
C LEU A 125 -4.68 16.61 0.50
N ASP A 126 -5.82 17.05 1.02
CA ASP A 126 -5.88 17.84 2.26
C ASP A 126 -5.63 17.00 3.52
N LEU A 127 -5.69 15.68 3.41
CA LEU A 127 -5.60 14.74 4.53
C LEU A 127 -4.32 13.89 4.52
N MET A 128 -3.62 13.87 3.38
CA MET A 128 -2.32 13.23 3.21
C MET A 128 -1.22 14.10 3.79
N ASP A 129 -0.23 13.45 4.40
CA ASP A 129 0.99 14.09 4.88
C ASP A 129 2.05 14.13 3.77
N LYS A 130 2.01 13.18 2.83
CA LYS A 130 2.97 13.05 1.74
C LYS A 130 2.35 12.50 0.45
N LEU A 131 2.66 13.14 -0.66
CA LEU A 131 2.46 12.61 -2.02
C LEU A 131 3.79 12.67 -2.77
N ASP A 132 4.20 11.55 -3.36
CA ASP A 132 5.40 11.42 -4.17
C ASP A 132 5.02 10.92 -5.57
N LEU A 133 5.47 11.61 -6.61
CA LEU A 133 5.19 11.30 -8.00
C LEU A 133 6.52 11.09 -8.73
N GLU A 134 6.96 9.84 -8.81
CA GLU A 134 8.21 9.46 -9.47
C GLU A 134 7.90 9.07 -10.94
N SER A 135 8.55 9.72 -11.91
CA SER A 135 8.44 9.36 -13.34
C SER A 135 9.83 9.08 -13.92
N ARG A 136 10.02 7.88 -14.48
CA ARG A 136 11.21 7.50 -15.27
C ARG A 136 11.12 7.83 -16.77
N SER A 137 10.04 8.48 -17.23
CA SER A 137 9.90 8.89 -18.64
C SER A 137 9.67 10.40 -18.81
N THR A 138 10.21 10.96 -19.89
CA THR A 138 10.08 12.35 -20.38
C THR A 138 8.66 12.76 -20.78
N ASP A 139 7.67 11.91 -20.58
CA ASP A 139 6.27 12.09 -21.02
C ASP A 139 5.38 12.79 -19.98
N MET A 140 5.96 13.67 -19.16
CA MET A 140 5.18 14.51 -18.26
C MET A 140 4.54 15.66 -19.02
N ASN A 141 3.35 15.44 -19.60
CA ASN A 141 2.41 16.54 -19.83
C ASN A 141 1.72 16.86 -18.50
N LEU A 142 2.47 17.45 -17.57
CA LEU A 142 1.91 18.03 -16.35
C LEU A 142 1.21 19.34 -16.73
N ASN A 143 -0.01 19.27 -17.24
CA ASN A 143 -0.92 20.40 -17.18
C ASN A 143 -1.48 20.53 -15.75
N LEU A 144 -0.59 20.71 -14.77
CA LEU A 144 -0.99 21.18 -13.44
C LEU A 144 -1.24 22.68 -13.57
N SER A 145 -2.51 23.08 -13.77
CA SER A 145 -2.90 24.45 -13.44
C SER A 145 -2.90 24.56 -11.90
N TRP A 146 -1.79 25.00 -11.32
CA TRP A 146 -1.69 25.29 -9.89
C TRP A 146 -2.61 26.47 -9.56
N LYS A 147 -3.90 26.22 -9.29
CA LYS A 147 -4.69 27.10 -8.43
C LYS A 147 -4.26 26.79 -7.01
N ILE A 148 -3.17 27.44 -6.60
CA ILE A 148 -2.80 27.58 -5.20
C ILE A 148 -3.98 28.27 -4.52
N PHE A 149 -4.79 27.52 -3.78
CA PHE A 149 -5.70 28.14 -2.81
C PHE A 149 -4.87 28.47 -1.58
N PRO A 150 -4.71 29.75 -1.21
CA PRO A 150 -4.03 30.09 0.02
C PRO A 150 -4.83 29.49 1.19
N ARG A 151 -4.14 28.76 2.06
CA ARG A 151 -4.68 28.34 3.36
C ARG A 151 -5.21 29.59 4.07
N LYS A 152 -6.49 29.58 4.42
CA LYS A 152 -7.07 30.49 5.40
C LYS A 152 -6.96 29.86 6.78
#